data_AF-A0A6N2N4A7-F1
#
_entry.id   AF-A0A6N2N4A7-F1
#
_cell.length_a   1.000
_cell.length_b   1.000
_cell.length_c   1.000
_cell.angle_alpha   90.00
_cell.angle_beta   90.00
_cell.angle_gamma   90.00
#
_symmetry.space_group_name_H-M   'P 1'
#
loop_
_entity.id
_entity.type
_entity.pdbx_description
1 polymer ?
#
loop_
_entity_poly.entity_id
_entity_poly.type
_entity_poly.pdbx_seq_one_letter_code
_entity_poly.pdbx_strand_id
1 'polypeptide(L)'
;MPTPIVRVEKDMFVLVDDVLLLLERAAMEPLPPKDEKGPQNRTKDGSSGEDFNMDSIERDERRLTELGRRTVEIFVLAHIFNHKIEVSYQEAVALKRQEELIREEERVACRKLNKSGTIAKGRIKGERIGLVWLL
;
A
#
# COMPACT_ATOMS: atom_id res chain seq x y z
N MET A 1 26.29 -4.52 -11.38
CA MET A 1 25.60 -4.31 -10.09
C MET A 1 24.13 -4.02 -10.38
N PRO A 2 23.17 -4.68 -9.72
CA PRO A 2 21.76 -4.39 -9.91
C PRO A 2 21.44 -2.96 -9.43
N THR A 3 20.54 -2.28 -10.14
CA THR A 3 20.12 -0.91 -9.81
C THR A 3 19.30 -0.90 -8.52
N PRO A 4 19.65 -0.06 -7.53
CA PRO A 4 18.93 0.01 -6.26
C PRO A 4 17.46 0.42 -6.46
N ILE A 5 16.59 -0.09 -5.59
CA ILE A 5 15.14 0.18 -5.59
C ILE A 5 14.84 1.49 -4.85
N VAL A 6 15.64 1.78 -3.83
CA VAL A 6 15.51 2.94 -2.96
C VAL A 6 16.82 3.73 -2.97
N ARG A 7 16.71 5.05 -3.06
CA ARG A 7 17.84 5.98 -2.89
C ARG A 7 17.55 6.97 -1.77
N VAL A 8 18.61 7.55 -1.24
CA VAL A 8 18.51 8.65 -0.27
C VAL A 8 18.72 9.96 -1.01
N GLU A 9 17.78 10.87 -0.88
CA GLU A 9 17.85 12.23 -1.42
C GLU A 9 17.42 13.21 -0.32
N LYS A 10 18.30 14.18 0.01
CA LYS A 10 18.04 15.20 1.05
C LYS A 10 17.47 14.59 2.35
N ASP A 11 18.13 13.55 2.84
CA ASP A 11 17.75 12.81 4.06
C ASP A 11 16.37 12.11 3.99
N MET A 12 15.77 12.01 2.80
CA MET A 12 14.55 11.24 2.55
C MET A 12 14.84 10.01 1.70
N PHE A 13 14.15 8.91 2.01
CA PHE A 13 14.11 7.74 1.14
C PHE A 13 13.14 7.96 -0.02
N VAL A 14 13.65 7.83 -1.24
CA VAL A 14 12.92 8.00 -2.49
C VAL A 14 13.04 6.72 -3.31
N LEU A 15 11.93 6.32 -3.92
CA LEU A 15 11.90 5.17 -4.82
C LEU A 15 12.52 5.55 -6.17
N VAL A 16 13.34 4.66 -6.74
CA VAL A 16 14.08 4.93 -7.98
C VAL A 16 13.19 4.88 -9.22
N ASP A 17 11.98 4.31 -9.09
CA ASP A 17 11.00 4.09 -10.14
C ASP A 17 9.57 4.07 -9.55
N ASP A 18 8.56 3.86 -10.38
CA ASP A 18 7.16 3.73 -9.96
C ASP A 18 6.97 2.64 -8.89
N VAL A 19 6.23 2.97 -7.83
CA VAL A 19 5.99 2.09 -6.66
C VAL A 19 5.46 0.71 -7.08
N LEU A 20 4.53 0.68 -8.04
CA LEU A 20 3.92 -0.56 -8.53
C LEU A 20 4.93 -1.43 -9.27
N LEU A 21 5.76 -0.83 -10.13
CA LEU A 21 6.81 -1.53 -10.88
C LEU A 21 7.88 -2.09 -9.92
N LEU A 22 8.21 -1.35 -8.86
CA LEU A 22 9.19 -1.77 -7.88
C LEU A 22 8.69 -2.93 -7.01
N LEU A 23 7.41 -2.91 -6.60
CA LEU A 23 6.79 -4.01 -5.85
C LEU A 23 6.69 -5.28 -6.70
N GLU A 24 6.30 -5.15 -7.97
CA GLU A 24 6.25 -6.27 -8.91
C GLU A 24 7.64 -6.88 -9.12
N ARG A 25 8.67 -6.04 -9.34
CA ARG A 25 10.05 -6.49 -9.48
C ARG A 25 10.57 -7.17 -8.21
N ALA A 26 10.29 -6.61 -7.04
CA ALA A 26 10.69 -7.21 -5.76
C ALA A 26 10.02 -8.55 -5.50
N ALA A 27 8.77 -8.73 -5.94
CA ALA A 27 8.05 -9.99 -5.83
C ALA A 27 8.53 -11.06 -6.83
N MET A 28 9.00 -10.65 -8.01
CA MET A 28 9.54 -11.55 -9.03
C MET A 28 11.02 -11.87 -8.86
N GLU A 29 11.77 -11.09 -8.08
CA GLU A 29 13.18 -11.33 -7.84
C GLU A 29 13.37 -12.64 -7.04
N PRO A 30 14.14 -13.62 -7.55
CA PRO A 30 14.36 -14.86 -6.83
C PRO A 30 14.96 -14.56 -5.46
N LEU A 31 14.31 -15.09 -4.42
CA LEU A 31 14.90 -15.14 -3.09
C LEU A 31 16.26 -15.83 -3.22
N PRO A 32 17.31 -15.33 -2.51
CA PRO A 32 18.60 -15.97 -2.57
C PRO A 32 18.42 -17.46 -2.28
N PRO A 33 19.03 -18.36 -3.08
CA PRO A 33 18.92 -19.78 -2.82
C PRO A 33 19.36 -20.00 -1.37
N LYS A 34 18.50 -20.66 -0.58
CA LYS A 34 18.94 -21.19 0.71
C LYS A 34 20.15 -22.04 0.39
N ASP A 35 21.30 -21.70 0.97
CA ASP A 35 22.49 -22.56 0.95
C ASP A 35 22.12 -23.85 1.69
N GLU A 36 21.48 -24.78 0.99
CA GLU A 36 21.61 -26.20 1.27
C GLU A 36 23.08 -26.49 1.02
N LYS A 37 23.91 -26.31 2.06
CA LYS A 37 25.27 -26.82 2.10
C LYS A 37 25.17 -28.32 1.84
N GLY A 38 25.25 -28.70 0.57
CA GLY A 38 25.43 -30.09 0.19
C GLY A 38 26.67 -30.61 0.94
N PRO A 39 26.64 -31.88 1.39
CA PRO A 39 27.75 -32.43 2.15
C PRO A 39 29.02 -32.30 1.31
N GLN A 40 29.94 -31.47 1.81
CA GLN A 40 31.26 -31.28 1.25
C GLN A 40 31.98 -32.63 1.37
N ASN A 41 31.86 -33.44 0.32
CA ASN A 41 32.60 -34.69 0.21
C ASN A 41 34.08 -34.36 0.19
N ARG A 42 34.73 -34.54 1.34
CA ARG A 42 36.18 -34.67 1.43
C ARG A 42 36.55 -35.93 0.64
N THR A 43 37.04 -35.74 -0.56
CA THR A 43 38.04 -36.66 -1.11
C THR A 43 39.26 -35.82 -1.43
N LYS A 44 40.23 -35.92 -0.52
CA LYS A 44 41.59 -35.46 -0.64
C LYS A 44 42.20 -36.14 -1.87
N ASP A 45 42.74 -35.36 -2.81
CA ASP A 45 44.09 -35.56 -3.34
C ASP A 45 44.56 -34.36 -4.18
N GLY A 46 45.75 -33.86 -3.83
CA GLY A 46 46.71 -33.25 -4.75
C GLY A 46 46.41 -31.85 -5.32
N SER A 47 47.04 -30.83 -4.73
CA SER A 47 47.56 -29.63 -5.43
C SER A 47 46.59 -28.66 -6.12
N SER A 48 46.02 -27.69 -5.38
CA SER A 48 45.66 -26.32 -5.85
C SER A 48 45.05 -25.49 -4.70
N GLY A 49 45.78 -25.42 -3.57
CA GLY A 49 45.22 -25.05 -2.27
C GLY A 49 45.05 -23.56 -1.94
N GLU A 50 45.20 -22.63 -2.87
CA GLU A 50 45.17 -21.20 -2.54
C GLU A 50 44.16 -20.37 -3.35
N ASP A 51 43.89 -20.75 -4.61
CA ASP A 51 42.96 -20.02 -5.48
C ASP A 51 41.49 -20.25 -5.08
N PHE A 52 41.09 -21.47 -4.74
CA PHE A 52 39.70 -21.77 -4.33
C PHE A 52 39.26 -21.07 -3.04
N ASN A 53 40.20 -20.78 -2.14
CA ASN A 53 39.89 -20.13 -0.87
C ASN A 53 39.69 -18.62 -1.06
N MET A 54 40.58 -17.96 -1.82
CA MET A 54 40.43 -16.55 -2.17
C MET A 54 39.18 -16.29 -3.01
N ASP A 55 38.89 -17.15 -3.99
CA ASP A 55 37.66 -17.05 -4.79
C ASP A 55 36.39 -17.26 -3.95
N SER A 56 36.45 -18.14 -2.94
CA SER A 56 35.32 -18.37 -2.02
C SER A 56 35.07 -17.17 -1.11
N ILE A 57 36.13 -16.54 -0.60
CA ILE A 57 36.05 -15.34 0.24
C ILE A 57 35.49 -14.17 -0.58
N GLU A 58 36.03 -13.93 -1.77
CA GLU A 58 35.55 -12.84 -2.64
C GLU A 58 34.09 -13.05 -3.05
N ARG A 59 33.70 -14.31 -3.33
CA ARG A 59 32.31 -14.67 -3.64
C ARG A 59 31.39 -14.40 -2.44
N ASP A 60 31.79 -14.78 -1.24
CA ASP A 60 30.98 -14.57 -0.04
C ASP A 60 30.87 -13.08 0.33
N GLU A 61 31.93 -12.29 0.15
CA GLU A 61 31.87 -10.82 0.32
C GLU A 61 30.88 -10.16 -0.65
N ARG A 62 30.90 -10.57 -1.92
CA ARG A 62 29.93 -10.11 -2.92
C ARG A 62 28.49 -10.48 -2.53
N ARG A 63 28.28 -11.70 -2.02
CA ARG A 63 26.95 -12.16 -1.54
C ARG A 63 26.48 -11.40 -0.30
N LEU A 64 27.36 -11.15 0.66
CA LEU A 64 27.05 -10.40 1.88
C LEU A 64 26.71 -8.94 1.57
N THR A 65 27.43 -8.33 0.63
CA THR A 65 27.15 -6.96 0.18
C THR A 65 25.75 -6.86 -0.43
N GLU A 66 25.41 -7.81 -1.30
CA GLU A 66 24.10 -7.86 -1.95
C GLU A 66 22.98 -8.18 -0.94
N LEU A 67 23.22 -9.09 0.00
CA LEU A 67 22.28 -9.39 1.09
C LEU A 67 22.03 -8.16 1.96
N GLY A 68 23.09 -7.47 2.37
CA GLY A 68 23.00 -6.25 3.18
C GLY A 68 22.20 -5.15 2.47
N ARG A 69 22.45 -4.95 1.17
CA ARG A 69 21.67 -4.03 0.32
C ARG A 69 20.19 -4.40 0.30
N ARG A 70 19.87 -5.67 0.00
CA ARG A 70 18.48 -6.15 -0.04
C ARG A 70 17.77 -6.03 1.30
N THR A 71 18.45 -6.32 2.41
CA THR A 71 17.88 -6.20 3.76
C THR A 71 17.47 -4.76 4.06
N VAL A 72 18.32 -3.78 3.74
CA VAL A 72 17.97 -2.36 3.94
C VAL A 72 16.81 -1.94 3.04
N GLU A 73 16.81 -2.35 1.77
CA GLU A 73 15.71 -2.04 0.84
C GLU A 73 14.38 -2.61 1.32
N ILE A 74 14.34 -3.87 1.77
CA ILE A 74 13.14 -4.50 2.32
C ILE A 74 12.63 -3.72 3.54
N PHE A 75 13.53 -3.32 4.44
CA PHE A 75 13.15 -2.56 5.63
C PHE A 75 12.53 -1.20 5.26
N VAL A 76 13.13 -0.48 4.31
CA VAL A 76 12.62 0.82 3.88
C VAL A 76 11.29 0.68 3.13
N LEU A 77 11.15 -0.31 2.25
CA LEU A 77 9.90 -0.60 1.56
C LEU A 77 8.77 -0.92 2.55
N ALA A 78 9.03 -1.78 3.53
CA ALA A 78 8.06 -2.10 4.58
C ALA A 78 7.66 -0.85 5.37
N HIS A 79 8.61 0.03 5.69
CA HIS A 79 8.33 1.28 6.39
C HIS A 79 7.44 2.22 5.54
N ILE A 80 7.77 2.43 4.27
CA ILE A 80 6.98 3.26 3.35
C ILE A 80 5.56 2.70 3.18
N PHE A 81 5.44 1.39 2.97
CA PHE A 81 4.16 0.73 2.80
C PHE A 81 3.27 0.91 4.04
N ASN A 82 3.79 0.58 5.23
CA ASN A 82 3.01 0.61 6.46
C ASN A 82 2.65 2.04 6.92
N HIS A 83 3.57 3.00 6.80
CA HIS A 83 3.35 4.33 7.38
C HIS A 83 2.80 5.37 6.40
N LYS A 84 2.99 5.18 5.09
CA LYS A 84 2.49 6.13 4.08
C LYS A 84 1.33 5.54 3.30
N ILE A 85 1.57 4.42 2.61
CA ILE A 85 0.61 3.87 1.64
C ILE A 85 -0.63 3.33 2.35
N GLU A 86 -0.45 2.43 3.33
CA GLU A 86 -1.56 1.79 4.03
C GLU A 86 -2.43 2.81 4.76
N VAL A 87 -1.81 3.77 5.46
CA VAL A 87 -2.52 4.85 6.16
C VAL A 87 -3.37 5.66 5.17
N SER A 88 -2.78 6.14 4.07
CA SER A 88 -3.51 6.91 3.07
C SER A 88 -4.66 6.14 2.42
N TYR A 89 -4.50 4.82 2.25
CA TYR A 89 -5.54 3.95 1.72
C TYR A 89 -6.73 3.83 2.68
N GLN A 90 -6.46 3.59 3.97
CA GLN A 90 -7.52 3.51 4.98
C GLN A 90 -8.28 4.84 5.08
N GLU A 91 -7.58 5.97 5.01
CA GLU A 91 -8.18 7.30 4.99
C GLU A 91 -9.07 7.50 3.76
N ALA A 92 -8.60 7.14 2.56
CA ALA A 92 -9.39 7.25 1.34
C ALA A 92 -10.66 6.38 1.38
N VAL A 93 -10.56 5.17 1.93
CA VAL A 93 -11.70 4.29 2.15
C VAL A 93 -12.69 4.89 3.15
N ALA A 94 -12.20 5.47 4.26
CA ALA A 94 -13.04 6.13 5.25
C ALA A 94 -13.76 7.36 4.68
N LEU A 95 -13.04 8.20 3.93
CA LEU A 95 -13.61 9.37 3.25
C LEU A 95 -14.70 8.98 2.26
N LYS A 96 -14.45 7.97 1.42
CA LYS A 96 -15.45 7.49 0.45
C LYS A 96 -16.73 7.02 1.13
N ARG A 97 -16.62 6.34 2.27
CA ARG A 97 -17.79 5.92 3.08
C ARG A 97 -18.53 7.12 3.66
N GLN A 98 -17.80 8.11 4.16
CA GLN A 98 -18.41 9.33 4.72
C GLN A 98 -19.17 10.13 3.65
N GLU A 99 -18.60 10.29 2.46
CA GLU A 99 -19.26 10.96 1.33
C GLU A 99 -20.57 10.27 0.91
N GLU A 100 -20.59 8.94 0.96
CA GLU A 100 -21.79 8.16 0.65
C GLU A 100 -22.90 8.38 1.68
N LEU A 101 -22.54 8.40 2.97
CA LEU A 101 -23.48 8.71 4.07
C LEU A 101 -24.07 10.11 3.91
N ILE A 102 -23.23 11.12 3.67
CA ILE A 102 -23.69 12.51 3.46
C ILE A 102 -24.68 12.58 2.30
N ARG A 103 -24.35 11.93 1.17
CA ARG A 103 -25.23 11.91 -0.01
C ARG A 103 -26.57 11.24 0.26
N GLU A 104 -26.63 10.26 1.15
CA GLU A 104 -27.90 9.65 1.59
C GLU A 104 -28.69 10.58 2.52
N GLU A 105 -28.02 11.19 3.50
CA GLU A 105 -28.63 12.14 4.42
C GLU A 105 -29.26 13.33 3.69
N GLU A 106 -28.57 13.88 2.70
CA GLU A 106 -29.10 14.95 1.84
C GLU A 106 -30.36 14.51 1.09
N ARG A 107 -30.39 13.28 0.58
CA ARG A 107 -31.60 12.71 -0.07
C ARG A 107 -32.74 12.53 0.91
N VAL A 108 -32.46 12.12 2.15
CA VAL A 108 -33.47 11.99 3.20
C VAL A 108 -33.99 13.37 3.62
N ALA A 109 -33.10 14.35 3.78
CA ALA A 109 -33.45 15.73 4.11
C ALA A 109 -34.35 16.36 3.04
N CYS A 110 -33.98 16.24 1.76
CA CYS A 110 -34.80 16.69 0.64
C CYS A 110 -36.18 16.01 0.62
N ARG A 111 -36.23 14.68 0.84
CA ARG A 111 -37.51 13.95 0.94
C ARG A 111 -38.38 14.46 2.09
N LYS A 112 -37.80 14.73 3.27
CA LYS A 112 -38.53 15.26 4.43
C LYS A 112 -39.10 16.65 4.15
N LEU A 113 -38.32 17.55 3.54
CA LEU A 113 -38.76 18.89 3.18
C LEU A 113 -39.93 18.84 2.18
N ASN A 114 -39.83 18.01 1.14
CA ASN A 114 -40.91 17.85 0.16
C ASN A 114 -42.21 17.34 0.79
N LYS A 115 -42.13 16.36 1.70
CA LYS A 115 -43.31 15.87 2.45
C LYS A 115 -43.90 16.96 3.35
N SER A 116 -43.09 17.75 4.04
CA SER A 116 -43.59 18.82 4.90
C SER A 116 -44.33 19.91 4.10
N GLY A 117 -43.83 20.26 2.91
CA GLY A 117 -44.46 21.23 2.03
C GLY A 117 -45.81 20.76 1.46
N THR A 118 -45.94 19.47 1.12
CA THR A 118 -47.22 18.92 0.64
C THR A 118 -48.28 18.87 1.75
N ILE A 119 -47.89 18.49 2.98
CA ILE A 119 -48.78 18.48 4.14
C ILE A 119 -49.26 19.90 4.51
N ALA A 120 -48.36 20.90 4.48
CA ALA A 120 -48.73 22.29 4.73
C ALA A 120 -49.73 22.82 3.68
N LYS A 121 -49.52 22.52 2.40
CA LYS A 121 -50.45 22.90 1.31
C LYS A 121 -51.83 22.25 1.46
N GLY A 122 -51.88 20.99 1.90
CA GLY A 122 -53.12 20.28 2.18
C GLY A 122 -53.92 20.90 3.32
N ARG A 123 -53.26 21.27 4.43
CA ARG A 123 -53.88 21.92 5.59
C ARG A 123 -54.50 23.28 5.21
N ILE A 124 -53.76 24.13 4.48
CA ILE A 124 -54.24 25.45 4.03
C ILE A 124 -55.42 25.34 3.06
N LYS A 125 -55.47 24.28 2.22
CA LYS A 125 -56.60 24.04 1.32
C LYS A 125 -57.83 23.58 2.08
N GLY A 126 -57.68 22.69 3.08
CA GLY A 126 -58.76 22.23 3.94
C GLY A 126 -59.38 23.34 4.80
N GLU A 127 -58.55 24.20 5.41
CA GLU A 127 -59.02 25.36 6.20
C GLU A 127 -59.80 26.36 5.34
N ARG A 128 -59.35 26.63 4.10
CA ARG A 128 -60.09 27.49 3.17
C ARG A 128 -61.43 26.90 2.75
N ILE A 129 -61.53 25.58 2.58
CA ILE A 129 -62.82 24.94 2.26
C ILE A 129 -63.75 25.00 3.48
N GLY A 130 -63.24 24.75 4.69
CA GLY A 130 -64.05 24.83 5.93
C GLY A 130 -64.62 26.23 6.20
N LEU A 131 -63.89 27.30 5.88
CA LEU A 131 -64.36 28.68 6.01
C LEU A 131 -65.47 29.04 5.00
N VAL A 132 -65.50 28.39 3.82
CA VAL A 132 -66.54 28.62 2.80
C VAL A 132 -67.87 27.95 3.15
N TRP A 133 -67.87 26.92 4.00
CA TRP A 133 -69.09 26.24 4.46
C TRP A 133 -69.74 26.90 5.70
N LEU A 134 -69.13 27.94 6.27
CA LEU A 134 -69.63 28.65 7.46
C LEU A 134 -70.34 29.98 7.15
N LEU A 135 -70.43 30.40 5.89
CA LEU A 135 -71.27 31.51 5.41
C LEU A 135 -72.47 30.98 4.63
#